data_AF-A0A0W8CRZ0-F1
#
_entry.id   AF-A0A0W8CRZ0-F1
#
_cell.length_a   1.000
_cell.length_b   1.000
_cell.length_c   1.000
_cell.angle_alpha   90.00
_cell.angle_beta   90.00
_cell.angle_gamma   90.00
#
_symmetry.space_group_name_H-M   'P 1'
#
loop_
_entity.id
_entity.type
_entity.pdbx_description
1 polymer ?
#
loop_
_entity_poly.entity_id
_entity_poly.type
_entity_poly.pdbx_seq_one_letter_code
_entity_poly.pdbx_strand_id
1 'polypeptide(L)'
;MRLLKTLKPMLVEELELGTVHRGRYLCGWVAIDDAFFSISASSLLLEDVTGDLVELAVYGILDSELPLLEKQCQVASGFPKGRAIVVLEPYYKVRMDGTVGIRVDESEEIISWRDVPTDLVTWKNLGNDFFSTLNCQNEGRGALACYQRAIQAEQPDVSTLAQLLNNIATCRFKKGDYGTIVQLSGAAVHLDPTNFKGWLRLASSLGENGAETVAARVVAHARNTLPNILPKQLQLLQNIVKTGSAMETSRFRSFAEWCCKLASPGFVKCGEELSGNTETAGYGVKRDLTGLRRAIWRLLKNVIESLCVLLP
;
A
#
# COMPACT_ATOMS: atom_id res chain seq x y z
N MET A 1 34.93 -11.41 -0.50
CA MET A 1 33.48 -11.15 -0.32
C MET A 1 32.89 -10.68 -1.63
N ARG A 2 31.89 -11.38 -2.16
CA ARG A 2 31.15 -10.91 -3.35
C ARG A 2 30.13 -9.86 -2.91
N LEU A 3 30.04 -8.77 -3.65
CA LEU A 3 29.13 -7.67 -3.32
C LEU A 3 27.73 -7.99 -3.84
N LEU A 4 26.72 -7.88 -2.99
CA LEU A 4 25.31 -8.08 -3.36
C LEU A 4 24.93 -7.31 -4.65
N LYS A 5 25.51 -6.11 -4.85
CA LYS A 5 25.29 -5.23 -6.00
C LYS A 5 25.63 -5.85 -7.36
N THR A 6 26.44 -6.92 -7.42
CA THR A 6 26.79 -7.59 -8.68
C THR A 6 25.88 -8.78 -9.01
N LEU A 7 25.01 -9.17 -8.08
CA LEU A 7 24.10 -10.30 -8.22
C LEU A 7 22.71 -9.80 -8.62
N LYS A 8 21.90 -10.69 -9.21
CA LYS A 8 20.52 -10.38 -9.58
C LYS A 8 19.52 -11.13 -8.69
N PRO A 9 18.37 -10.52 -8.35
CA PRO A 9 17.39 -11.18 -7.48
C PRO A 9 16.77 -12.41 -8.17
N MET A 10 16.33 -13.37 -7.36
CA MET A 10 15.53 -14.52 -7.78
C MET A 10 14.42 -14.83 -6.77
N LEU A 11 13.42 -15.58 -7.22
CA LEU A 11 12.32 -16.11 -6.41
C LEU A 11 12.58 -17.56 -5.98
N VAL A 12 11.81 -18.03 -5.01
CA VAL A 12 11.82 -19.45 -4.60
C VAL A 12 11.39 -20.36 -5.75
N GLU A 13 10.38 -19.97 -6.52
CA GLU A 13 9.89 -20.75 -7.67
C GLU A 13 10.93 -20.92 -8.80
N GLU A 14 11.96 -20.06 -8.85
CA GLU A 14 13.06 -20.16 -9.82
C GLU A 14 14.16 -21.15 -9.39
N LEU A 15 14.03 -21.82 -8.24
CA LEU A 15 15.02 -22.76 -7.75
C LEU A 15 14.96 -24.09 -8.51
N GLU A 16 16.08 -24.48 -9.12
CA GLU A 16 16.24 -25.75 -9.82
C GLU A 16 16.99 -26.78 -8.97
N LEU A 17 16.43 -27.99 -8.86
CA LEU A 17 17.01 -29.08 -8.06
C LEU A 17 18.37 -29.52 -8.62
N GLY A 18 19.36 -29.58 -7.74
CA GLY A 18 20.74 -29.96 -8.08
C GLY A 18 21.60 -28.82 -8.60
N THR A 19 21.08 -27.58 -8.60
CA THR A 19 21.75 -26.43 -9.22
C THR A 19 22.22 -25.40 -8.18
N VAL A 20 23.42 -24.85 -8.40
CA VAL A 20 23.93 -23.65 -7.72
C VAL A 20 23.61 -22.44 -8.59
N HIS A 21 22.79 -21.52 -8.09
CA HIS A 21 22.27 -20.39 -8.87
C HIS A 21 23.27 -19.22 -8.90
N ARG A 22 24.40 -19.43 -9.60
CA ARG A 22 25.49 -18.45 -9.69
C ARG A 22 25.02 -17.11 -10.26
N GLY A 23 25.54 -16.01 -9.72
CA GLY A 23 25.13 -14.67 -10.12
C GLY A 23 23.72 -14.26 -9.64
N ARG A 24 23.01 -15.12 -8.91
CA ARG A 24 21.69 -14.82 -8.34
C ARG A 24 21.76 -14.70 -6.82
N TYR A 25 20.78 -14.02 -6.24
CA TYR A 25 20.55 -14.01 -4.79
C TYR A 25 19.07 -14.14 -4.48
N LEU A 26 18.75 -14.79 -3.38
CA LEU A 26 17.39 -14.89 -2.85
C LEU A 26 17.29 -14.02 -1.59
N CYS A 27 16.32 -13.12 -1.53
CA CYS A 27 16.09 -12.27 -0.36
C CYS A 27 14.70 -12.49 0.23
N GLY A 28 14.59 -12.38 1.55
CA GLY A 28 13.36 -12.70 2.24
C GLY A 28 13.43 -12.46 3.75
N TRP A 29 12.40 -12.91 4.45
CA TRP A 29 12.26 -12.83 5.91
C TRP A 29 12.21 -14.23 6.50
N VAL A 30 12.88 -14.42 7.64
CA VAL A 30 12.74 -15.66 8.40
C VAL A 30 11.29 -15.81 8.86
N ALA A 31 10.61 -16.88 8.46
CA ALA A 31 9.16 -17.03 8.59
C ALA A 31 8.73 -17.55 9.98
N ILE A 32 9.64 -18.23 10.69
CA ILE A 32 9.36 -18.94 11.94
C ILE A 32 10.27 -18.48 13.07
N ASP A 33 9.76 -18.52 14.31
CA ASP A 33 10.49 -18.12 15.52
C ASP A 33 11.48 -19.20 16.00
N ASP A 34 11.44 -20.39 15.39
CA ASP A 34 12.22 -21.55 15.80
C ASP A 34 13.02 -22.08 14.61
N ALA A 35 14.21 -22.60 14.87
CA ALA A 35 14.91 -23.45 13.92
C ALA A 35 14.44 -24.89 14.18
N PHE A 36 14.46 -25.78 13.19
CA PHE A 36 14.14 -27.18 13.42
C PHE A 36 15.25 -28.08 12.91
N PHE A 37 15.43 -29.21 13.57
CA PHE A 37 16.52 -30.12 13.23
C PHE A 37 16.08 -31.12 12.16
N SER A 38 16.78 -31.13 11.03
CA SER A 38 16.82 -32.27 10.10
C SER A 38 18.00 -33.16 10.47
N ILE A 39 18.08 -34.38 9.91
CA ILE A 39 19.04 -35.46 10.26
C ILE A 39 20.48 -34.97 10.52
N SER A 40 20.95 -33.92 9.83
CA SER A 40 22.32 -33.39 9.96
C SER A 40 22.43 -31.86 10.02
N ALA A 41 21.31 -31.13 10.08
CA ALA A 41 21.32 -29.67 9.98
C ALA A 41 20.26 -29.02 10.86
N SER A 42 20.58 -27.82 11.34
CA SER A 42 19.57 -26.88 11.81
C SER A 42 18.98 -26.16 10.60
N SER A 43 17.66 -26.21 10.47
CA SER A 43 16.93 -25.64 9.35
C SER A 43 16.05 -24.46 9.79
N LEU A 44 15.83 -23.52 8.87
CA LEU A 44 14.90 -22.40 9.01
C LEU A 44 14.05 -22.26 7.75
N LEU A 45 12.90 -21.58 7.87
CA LEU A 45 12.07 -21.21 6.73
C LEU A 45 12.30 -19.75 6.35
N LEU A 46 12.56 -19.52 5.06
CA LEU A 46 12.67 -18.19 4.46
C LEU A 46 11.43 -17.94 3.60
N GLU A 47 10.74 -16.84 3.84
CA GLU A 47 9.66 -16.32 3.01
C GLU A 47 10.21 -15.27 2.05
N ASP A 48 9.99 -15.42 0.75
CA ASP A 48 10.46 -14.46 -0.25
C ASP A 48 9.53 -13.24 -0.41
N VAL A 49 9.79 -12.40 -1.41
CA VAL A 49 9.01 -11.18 -1.65
C VAL A 49 7.57 -11.45 -2.13
N THR A 50 7.28 -12.66 -2.60
CA THR A 50 5.95 -13.08 -3.06
C THR A 50 5.15 -13.78 -1.96
N GLY A 51 5.83 -14.25 -0.92
CA GLY A 51 5.24 -15.02 0.18
C GLY A 51 5.53 -16.52 0.09
N ASP A 52 6.33 -16.95 -0.89
CA ASP A 52 6.67 -18.37 -1.06
C ASP A 52 7.77 -18.76 -0.07
N LEU A 53 7.65 -19.97 0.48
CA LEU A 53 8.52 -20.49 1.54
C LEU A 53 9.56 -21.46 0.98
N VAL A 54 10.80 -21.32 1.46
CA VAL A 54 11.87 -22.28 1.20
C VAL A 54 12.61 -22.64 2.49
N GLU A 55 13.00 -23.90 2.61
CA GLU A 55 13.80 -24.36 3.73
C GLU A 55 15.30 -24.12 3.50
N LEU A 56 15.96 -23.46 4.45
CA LEU A 56 17.41 -23.28 4.49
C LEU A 56 18.01 -24.24 5.52
N ALA A 57 18.84 -25.19 5.09
CA ALA A 57 19.59 -26.07 5.98
C ALA A 57 20.97 -25.49 6.21
N VAL A 58 21.23 -25.06 7.44
CA VAL A 58 22.44 -24.36 7.85
C VAL A 58 23.39 -25.34 8.52
N TYR A 59 24.53 -25.58 7.86
CA TYR A 59 25.58 -26.46 8.35
C TYR A 59 26.78 -25.66 8.89
N GLY A 60 27.18 -24.59 8.20
CA GLY A 60 28.44 -23.88 8.44
C GLY A 60 28.47 -22.83 9.56
N ILE A 61 27.34 -22.56 10.22
CA ILE A 61 27.24 -21.50 11.25
C ILE A 61 27.53 -22.05 12.66
N LEU A 62 27.68 -23.37 12.79
CA LEU A 62 27.64 -24.07 14.06
C LEU A 62 28.96 -24.77 14.37
N ASP A 63 29.39 -24.68 15.63
CA ASP A 63 30.50 -25.47 16.13
C ASP A 63 30.09 -26.96 16.13
N SER A 64 30.92 -27.81 15.51
CA SER A 64 30.61 -29.21 15.24
C SER A 64 30.37 -30.01 16.54
N GLU A 65 30.99 -29.57 17.64
CA GLU A 65 30.96 -30.26 18.94
C GLU A 65 29.70 -29.96 19.78
N LEU A 66 28.87 -28.99 19.39
CA LEU A 66 27.70 -28.63 20.19
C LEU A 66 26.56 -29.69 20.10
N PRO A 67 25.83 -29.96 21.21
CA PRO A 67 24.60 -30.73 21.20
C PRO A 67 23.55 -30.18 20.23
N LEU A 68 22.67 -31.05 19.71
CA LEU A 68 21.68 -30.68 18.68
C LEU A 68 20.74 -29.55 19.13
N LEU A 69 20.31 -29.56 20.39
CA LEU A 69 19.43 -28.53 20.94
C LEU A 69 20.13 -27.17 21.04
N GLU A 70 21.41 -27.14 21.42
CA GLU A 70 22.19 -25.90 21.49
C GLU A 70 22.45 -25.32 20.10
N LYS A 71 22.71 -26.20 19.12
CA LYS A 71 22.79 -25.83 17.69
C LYS A 71 21.49 -25.22 17.18
N GLN A 72 20.35 -25.80 17.54
CA GLN A 72 19.03 -25.26 17.18
C GLN A 72 18.83 -23.88 17.80
N CYS A 73 19.06 -23.73 19.10
CA CYS A 73 18.94 -22.46 19.82
C CYS A 73 19.88 -21.37 19.25
N GLN A 74 21.11 -21.73 18.88
CA GLN A 74 22.06 -20.78 18.29
C GLN A 74 21.59 -20.28 16.92
N VAL A 75 21.05 -21.16 16.08
CA VAL A 75 20.48 -20.76 14.79
C VAL A 75 19.22 -19.92 14.98
N ALA A 76 18.29 -20.35 15.83
CA ALA A 76 17.05 -19.61 16.12
C ALA A 76 17.35 -18.21 16.69
N SER A 77 18.33 -18.08 17.59
CA SER A 77 18.72 -16.79 18.16
C SER A 77 19.48 -15.89 17.18
N GLY A 78 20.26 -16.47 16.25
CA GLY A 78 20.91 -15.73 15.16
C GLY A 78 19.92 -15.23 14.11
N PHE A 79 18.85 -15.98 13.88
CA PHE A 79 17.83 -15.76 12.86
C PHE A 79 16.41 -15.72 13.45
N PRO A 80 16.08 -14.70 14.27
CA PRO A 80 14.72 -14.57 14.78
C PRO A 80 13.72 -14.30 13.64
N LYS A 81 12.45 -14.65 13.87
CA LYS A 81 11.37 -14.38 12.91
C LYS A 81 11.30 -12.92 12.49
N GLY A 82 11.01 -12.68 11.22
CA GLY A 82 10.96 -11.37 10.61
C GLY A 82 12.35 -10.79 10.33
N ARG A 83 13.44 -11.48 10.67
CA ARG A 83 14.78 -11.03 10.28
C ARG A 83 14.94 -11.13 8.77
N ALA A 84 15.27 -10.00 8.15
CA ALA A 84 15.51 -9.92 6.72
C ALA A 84 16.93 -10.40 6.38
N ILE A 85 17.03 -11.38 5.50
CA ILE A 85 18.29 -11.99 5.09
C ILE A 85 18.38 -12.12 3.57
N VAL A 86 19.61 -12.28 3.09
CA VAL A 86 19.90 -12.62 1.70
C VAL A 86 20.76 -13.87 1.66
N VAL A 87 20.36 -14.82 0.82
CA VAL A 87 21.14 -16.02 0.48
C VAL A 87 21.81 -15.79 -0.86
N LEU A 88 23.14 -15.86 -0.88
CA LEU A 88 23.98 -15.64 -2.06
C LEU A 88 24.12 -16.96 -2.83
N GLU A 89 23.86 -16.94 -4.14
CA GLU A 89 24.04 -18.09 -5.06
C GLU A 89 23.49 -19.42 -4.51
N PRO A 90 22.20 -19.49 -4.15
CA PRO A 90 21.65 -20.61 -3.40
C PRO A 90 21.87 -21.95 -4.11
N TYR A 91 22.33 -22.96 -3.35
CA TYR A 91 22.41 -24.34 -3.81
C TYR A 91 21.16 -25.12 -3.39
N TYR A 92 20.28 -25.40 -4.34
CA TYR A 92 19.02 -26.10 -4.08
C TYR A 92 19.17 -27.60 -4.35
N LYS A 93 18.90 -28.45 -3.36
CA LYS A 93 19.12 -29.90 -3.48
C LYS A 93 18.18 -30.75 -2.65
N VAL A 94 18.12 -32.02 -3.01
CA VAL A 94 17.56 -33.10 -2.17
C VAL A 94 18.56 -33.43 -1.06
N ARG A 95 18.07 -33.53 0.17
CA ARG A 95 18.86 -33.86 1.36
C ARG A 95 18.75 -35.34 1.70
N MET A 96 19.54 -35.78 2.68
CA MET A 96 19.59 -37.21 3.07
C MET A 96 18.25 -37.75 3.59
N ASP A 97 17.40 -36.89 4.13
CA ASP A 97 16.05 -37.22 4.60
C ASP A 97 14.99 -37.23 3.49
N GLY A 98 15.37 -36.96 2.24
CA GLY A 98 14.47 -36.85 1.09
C GLY A 98 13.76 -35.50 0.97
N THR A 99 13.99 -34.57 1.90
CA THR A 99 13.45 -33.20 1.80
C THR A 99 14.24 -32.38 0.79
N VAL A 100 13.60 -31.33 0.25
CA VAL A 100 14.22 -30.39 -0.68
C VAL A 100 14.43 -29.05 0.00
N GLY A 101 15.57 -28.43 -0.22
CA GLY A 101 15.84 -27.13 0.34
C GLY A 101 17.18 -26.58 -0.09
N ILE A 102 17.43 -25.34 0.29
CA ILE A 102 18.73 -24.70 0.08
C ILE A 102 19.68 -25.24 1.13
N ARG A 103 20.87 -25.65 0.69
CA ARG A 103 21.97 -26.03 1.57
C ARG A 103 22.90 -24.84 1.73
N VAL A 104 23.23 -24.53 2.98
CA VAL A 104 24.13 -23.44 3.35
C VAL A 104 25.33 -24.05 4.07
N ASP A 105 26.44 -24.11 3.35
CA ASP A 105 27.67 -24.76 3.82
C ASP A 105 28.60 -23.77 4.54
N GLU A 106 28.62 -22.50 4.13
CA GLU A 106 29.42 -21.44 4.73
C GLU A 106 28.54 -20.33 5.34
N SER A 107 29.00 -19.71 6.43
CA SER A 107 28.24 -18.65 7.11
C SER A 107 28.06 -17.41 6.24
N GLU A 108 29.01 -17.18 5.34
CA GLU A 108 29.12 -16.03 4.44
C GLU A 108 28.13 -16.09 3.27
N GLU A 109 27.53 -17.25 3.01
CA GLU A 109 26.46 -17.42 2.02
C GLU A 109 25.16 -16.74 2.47
N ILE A 110 24.96 -16.55 3.78
CA ILE A 110 23.85 -15.79 4.34
C ILE A 110 24.36 -14.45 4.88
N ILE A 111 23.80 -13.36 4.37
CA ILE A 111 24.08 -12.01 4.87
C ILE A 111 22.81 -11.34 5.36
N SER A 112 22.96 -10.39 6.28
CA SER A 112 21.85 -9.52 6.67
C SER A 112 21.42 -8.67 5.47
N TRP A 113 20.12 -8.62 5.18
CA TRP A 113 19.59 -7.74 4.15
C TRP A 113 19.58 -6.31 4.71
N ARG A 114 20.62 -5.52 4.43
CA ARG A 114 20.75 -4.16 5.00
C ARG A 114 19.78 -3.16 4.36
N ASP A 115 19.58 -3.27 3.06
CA ASP A 115 18.75 -2.37 2.27
C ASP A 115 17.34 -2.95 2.07
N VAL A 116 16.70 -3.41 3.17
CA VAL A 116 15.31 -3.89 3.11
C VAL A 116 14.41 -2.74 2.67
N PRO A 117 13.56 -2.93 1.65
CA PRO A 117 12.63 -1.89 1.26
C PRO A 117 11.62 -1.55 2.36
N THR A 118 11.45 -0.26 2.63
CA THR A 118 10.54 0.27 3.66
C THR A 118 9.55 1.30 3.12
N ASP A 119 9.81 1.86 1.94
CA ASP A 119 9.06 2.98 1.35
C ASP A 119 8.78 2.75 -0.14
N LEU A 120 8.02 3.63 -0.80
CA LEU A 120 7.72 3.51 -2.24
C LEU A 120 8.98 3.33 -3.08
N VAL A 121 9.98 4.17 -2.81
CA VAL A 121 11.12 4.35 -3.71
C VAL A 121 11.99 3.11 -3.66
N THR A 122 12.26 2.61 -2.45
CA THR A 122 13.03 1.40 -2.20
C THR A 122 12.30 0.15 -2.72
N TRP A 123 10.99 0.01 -2.50
CA TRP A 123 10.22 -1.11 -3.06
C TRP A 123 10.13 -1.07 -4.59
N LYS A 124 9.96 0.12 -5.17
CA LYS A 124 9.98 0.31 -6.63
C LYS A 124 11.34 -0.05 -7.21
N ASN A 125 12.43 0.36 -6.56
CA ASN A 125 13.78 0.04 -7.04
C ASN A 125 14.03 -1.47 -7.03
N LEU A 126 13.67 -2.17 -5.94
CA LEU A 126 13.74 -3.63 -5.91
C LEU A 126 12.85 -4.27 -6.99
N GLY A 127 11.65 -3.74 -7.20
CA GLY A 127 10.76 -4.19 -8.27
C GLY A 127 11.39 -4.04 -9.66
N ASN A 128 12.14 -2.97 -9.91
CA ASN A 128 12.88 -2.78 -11.16
C ASN A 128 14.03 -3.78 -11.31
N ASP A 129 14.69 -4.15 -10.22
CA ASP A 129 15.74 -5.18 -10.24
C ASP A 129 15.15 -6.54 -10.63
N PHE A 130 13.99 -6.92 -10.06
CA PHE A 130 13.23 -8.12 -10.49
C PHE A 130 12.69 -8.01 -11.92
N PHE A 131 12.30 -6.81 -12.37
CA PHE A 131 11.85 -6.60 -13.74
C PHE A 131 13.02 -6.78 -14.74
N SER A 132 14.24 -6.45 -14.34
CA SER A 132 15.44 -6.65 -15.18
C SER A 132 15.83 -8.13 -15.37
N THR A 133 15.25 -9.04 -14.58
CA THR A 133 15.45 -10.50 -14.65
C THR A 133 14.26 -11.26 -15.22
N LEU A 134 13.28 -10.54 -15.80
CA LEU A 134 12.05 -11.12 -16.34
C LEU A 134 12.34 -12.29 -17.28
N ASN A 135 11.75 -13.44 -16.98
CA ASN A 135 11.86 -14.66 -17.76
C ASN A 135 10.53 -15.45 -17.66
N CYS A 136 10.43 -16.57 -18.39
CA CYS A 136 9.21 -17.38 -18.42
C CYS A 136 8.90 -18.14 -17.12
N GLN A 137 9.89 -18.35 -16.23
CA GLN A 137 9.67 -18.99 -14.92
C GLN A 137 9.19 -17.96 -13.88
N ASN A 138 9.71 -16.73 -13.92
CA ASN A 138 9.36 -15.65 -13.00
C ASN A 138 8.06 -14.93 -13.40
N GLU A 139 7.75 -14.83 -14.70
CA GLU A 139 6.56 -14.15 -15.26
C GLU A 139 6.31 -12.72 -14.70
N GLY A 140 7.34 -12.10 -14.13
CA GLY A 140 7.24 -10.80 -13.45
C GLY A 140 6.57 -10.83 -12.07
N ARG A 141 6.35 -12.00 -11.46
CA ARG A 141 5.73 -12.14 -10.12
C ARG A 141 6.51 -11.38 -9.06
N GLY A 142 7.84 -11.46 -9.06
CA GLY A 142 8.69 -10.75 -8.10
C GLY A 142 8.59 -9.23 -8.23
N ALA A 143 8.58 -8.73 -9.48
CA ALA A 143 8.41 -7.30 -9.75
C ALA A 143 7.01 -6.82 -9.33
N LEU A 144 5.97 -7.58 -9.67
CA LEU A 144 4.58 -7.29 -9.29
C LEU A 144 4.41 -7.22 -7.78
N ALA A 145 4.95 -8.20 -7.04
CA ALA A 145 4.88 -8.23 -5.58
C ALA A 145 5.58 -7.01 -4.97
N CYS A 146 6.77 -6.63 -5.48
CA CYS A 146 7.47 -5.43 -5.04
C CYS A 146 6.68 -4.15 -5.33
N TYR A 147 6.07 -4.00 -6.51
CA TYR A 147 5.25 -2.83 -6.83
C TYR A 147 3.97 -2.77 -5.98
N GLN A 148 3.34 -3.91 -5.66
CA GLN A 148 2.20 -3.96 -4.75
C GLN A 148 2.60 -3.56 -3.33
N ARG A 149 3.74 -4.05 -2.84
CA ARG A 149 4.30 -3.65 -1.53
C ARG A 149 4.73 -2.19 -1.51
N ALA A 150 5.24 -1.63 -2.63
CA ALA A 150 5.51 -0.20 -2.76
C ALA A 150 4.24 0.64 -2.56
N ILE A 151 3.13 0.20 -3.16
CA ILE A 151 1.83 0.86 -2.99
C ILE A 151 1.35 0.73 -1.55
N GLN A 152 1.54 -0.42 -0.90
CA GLN A 152 1.15 -0.64 0.50
C GLN A 152 1.98 0.20 1.47
N ALA A 153 3.29 0.34 1.25
CA ALA A 153 4.20 1.14 2.06
C ALA A 153 3.85 2.65 2.03
N GLU A 154 3.24 3.12 0.95
CA GLU A 154 2.74 4.49 0.81
C GLU A 154 1.28 4.69 1.23
N GLN A 155 0.60 3.67 1.73
CA GLN A 155 -0.71 3.90 2.32
C GLN A 155 -0.48 4.37 3.76
N PRO A 156 -0.56 5.69 4.07
CA PRO A 156 -0.97 6.03 5.43
C PRO A 156 -2.28 5.30 5.67
N ASP A 157 -2.46 4.76 6.88
CA ASP A 157 -3.74 4.16 7.27
C ASP A 157 -4.86 5.06 6.74
N VAL A 158 -5.62 4.54 5.77
CA VAL A 158 -6.56 5.34 4.98
C VAL A 158 -7.58 6.00 5.91
N SER A 159 -7.85 5.36 7.05
CA SER A 159 -8.60 5.92 8.18
C SER A 159 -7.88 7.11 8.82
N THR A 160 -6.60 6.98 9.20
CA THR A 160 -5.77 8.09 9.71
C THR A 160 -5.71 9.28 8.74
N LEU A 161 -5.54 9.05 7.44
CA LEU A 161 -5.56 10.13 6.44
C LEU A 161 -6.94 10.80 6.35
N ALA A 162 -8.03 10.03 6.34
CA ALA A 162 -9.39 10.56 6.36
C ALA A 162 -9.67 11.38 7.64
N GLN A 163 -9.17 10.93 8.80
CA GLN A 163 -9.27 11.64 10.07
C GLN A 163 -8.53 12.98 10.04
N LEU A 164 -7.29 12.99 9.54
CA LEU A 164 -6.49 14.21 9.40
C LEU A 164 -7.16 15.23 8.47
N LEU A 165 -7.64 14.79 7.30
CA LEU A 165 -8.37 15.65 6.36
C LEU A 165 -9.63 16.26 7.01
N ASN A 166 -10.38 15.47 7.78
CA ASN A 166 -11.54 15.94 8.52
C ASN A 166 -11.18 16.92 9.67
N ASN A 167 -10.04 16.73 10.33
CA ASN A 167 -9.56 17.64 11.36
C ASN A 167 -9.11 18.99 10.75
N ILE A 168 -8.42 18.97 9.62
CA ILE A 168 -8.06 20.19 8.87
C ILE A 168 -9.33 20.93 8.41
N ALA A 169 -10.31 20.20 7.86
CA ALA A 169 -11.62 20.76 7.50
C ALA A 169 -12.31 21.42 8.71
N THR A 170 -12.14 20.85 9.92
CA THR A 170 -12.68 21.40 11.15
C THR A 170 -12.04 22.74 11.53
N CYS A 171 -10.71 22.83 11.43
CA CYS A 171 -9.98 24.07 11.68
C CYS A 171 -10.38 25.17 10.69
N ARG A 172 -10.55 24.83 9.42
CA ARG A 172 -10.97 25.77 8.36
C ARG A 172 -12.43 26.21 8.49
N PHE A 173 -13.31 25.37 9.03
CA PHE A 173 -14.70 25.72 9.32
C PHE A 173 -14.85 26.92 10.23
N LYS A 174 -14.00 27.03 11.26
CA LYS A 174 -13.98 28.21 12.14
C LYS A 174 -13.53 29.49 11.43
N LYS A 175 -12.90 29.38 10.25
CA LYS A 175 -12.42 30.49 9.42
C LYS A 175 -13.37 30.83 8.26
N GLY A 176 -14.48 30.11 8.08
CA GLY A 176 -15.51 30.41 7.06
C GLY A 176 -15.17 30.02 5.62
N ASP A 177 -14.09 29.28 5.37
CA ASP A 177 -13.68 28.83 4.03
C ASP A 177 -14.45 27.58 3.59
N TYR A 178 -15.74 27.75 3.26
CA TYR A 178 -16.65 26.64 2.97
C TYR A 178 -16.28 25.86 1.71
N GLY A 179 -15.63 26.49 0.72
CA GLY A 179 -15.18 25.83 -0.51
C GLY A 179 -14.09 24.77 -0.24
N THR A 180 -13.05 25.12 0.52
CA THR A 180 -11.97 24.19 0.88
C THR A 180 -12.48 23.07 1.79
N ILE A 181 -13.45 23.36 2.66
CA ILE A 181 -14.02 22.37 3.58
C ILE A 181 -14.78 21.28 2.83
N VAL A 182 -15.56 21.65 1.81
CA VAL A 182 -16.28 20.68 0.95
C VAL A 182 -15.30 19.70 0.30
N GLN A 183 -14.14 20.18 -0.15
CA GLN A 183 -13.10 19.32 -0.75
C GLN A 183 -12.47 18.37 0.27
N LEU A 184 -12.04 18.90 1.41
CA LEU A 184 -11.36 18.10 2.45
C LEU A 184 -12.29 17.06 3.08
N SER A 185 -13.53 17.45 3.38
CA SER A 185 -14.53 16.53 3.94
C SER A 185 -15.05 15.53 2.91
N GLY A 186 -15.19 15.94 1.64
CA GLY A 186 -15.51 15.06 0.51
C GLY A 186 -14.44 13.98 0.29
N ALA A 187 -13.16 14.37 0.31
CA ALA A 187 -12.05 13.43 0.23
C ALA A 187 -12.02 12.47 1.44
N ALA A 188 -12.25 12.99 2.66
CA ALA A 188 -12.27 12.18 3.87
C ALA A 188 -13.36 11.09 3.85
N VAL A 189 -14.59 11.42 3.44
CA VAL A 189 -15.68 10.40 3.36
C VAL A 189 -15.55 9.47 2.17
N HIS A 190 -14.78 9.85 1.15
CA HIS A 190 -14.44 8.95 0.06
C HIS A 190 -13.44 7.89 0.51
N LEU A 191 -12.42 8.32 1.26
CA LEU A 191 -11.36 7.47 1.78
C LEU A 191 -11.89 6.56 2.91
N ASP A 192 -12.72 7.10 3.80
CA ASP A 192 -13.41 6.35 4.84
C ASP A 192 -14.91 6.67 4.86
N PRO A 193 -15.73 5.88 4.12
CA PRO A 193 -17.18 6.05 4.10
C PRO A 193 -17.87 5.80 5.45
N THR A 194 -17.18 5.21 6.43
CA THR A 194 -17.74 4.95 7.77
C THR A 194 -17.62 6.16 8.70
N ASN A 195 -16.84 7.18 8.32
CA ASN A 195 -16.60 8.37 9.12
C ASN A 195 -17.81 9.33 9.16
N PHE A 196 -18.68 9.15 10.15
CA PHE A 196 -19.85 10.02 10.37
C PHE A 196 -19.49 11.51 10.47
N LYS A 197 -18.40 11.87 11.15
CA LYS A 197 -18.01 13.28 11.33
C LYS A 197 -17.66 13.92 9.98
N GLY A 198 -17.05 13.16 9.08
CA GLY A 198 -16.78 13.59 7.71
C GLY A 198 -18.07 13.88 6.94
N TRP A 199 -19.06 12.98 7.02
CA TRP A 199 -20.36 13.17 6.35
C TRP A 199 -21.13 14.38 6.88
N LEU A 200 -21.13 14.57 8.20
CA LEU A 200 -21.74 15.72 8.85
C LEU A 200 -21.07 17.02 8.37
N ARG A 201 -19.73 17.05 8.32
CA ARG A 201 -18.97 18.23 7.90
C ARG A 201 -19.23 18.59 6.44
N LEU A 202 -19.27 17.59 5.56
CA LEU A 202 -19.56 17.78 4.14
C LEU A 202 -20.98 18.35 3.94
N ALA A 203 -21.98 17.78 4.61
CA ALA A 203 -23.34 18.27 4.53
C ALA A 203 -23.50 19.70 5.07
N SER A 204 -22.93 20.00 6.25
CA SER A 204 -23.01 21.34 6.85
C SER A 204 -22.34 22.40 5.97
N SER A 205 -21.13 22.11 5.47
CA SER A 205 -20.41 23.06 4.62
C SER A 205 -21.12 23.32 3.28
N LEU A 206 -21.78 22.32 2.70
CA LEU A 206 -22.62 22.50 1.51
C LEU A 206 -23.86 23.37 1.79
N GLY A 207 -24.46 23.24 2.98
CA GLY A 207 -25.57 24.10 3.42
C GLY A 207 -25.14 25.56 3.58
N GLU A 208 -24.02 25.80 4.27
CA GLU A 208 -23.45 27.15 4.44
C GLU A 208 -22.97 27.76 3.11
N ASN A 209 -22.53 26.93 2.16
CA ASN A 209 -22.11 27.37 0.82
C ASN A 209 -23.29 27.58 -0.16
N GLY A 210 -24.54 27.57 0.33
CA GLY A 210 -25.75 27.79 -0.49
C GLY A 210 -26.12 26.64 -1.43
N ALA A 211 -25.44 25.50 -1.36
CA ALA A 211 -25.68 24.30 -2.17
C ALA A 211 -26.66 23.34 -1.47
N GLU A 212 -27.81 23.86 -1.01
CA GLU A 212 -28.76 23.15 -0.14
C GLU A 212 -29.29 21.84 -0.76
N THR A 213 -29.52 21.82 -2.08
CA THR A 213 -29.97 20.62 -2.82
C THR A 213 -28.91 19.52 -2.85
N VAL A 214 -27.63 19.90 -2.94
CA VAL A 214 -26.49 18.98 -2.91
C VAL A 214 -26.28 18.45 -1.49
N ALA A 215 -26.43 19.31 -0.48
CA ALA A 215 -26.38 18.90 0.92
C ALA A 215 -27.44 17.84 1.25
N ALA A 216 -28.68 18.01 0.75
CA ALA A 216 -29.76 17.05 0.95
C ALA A 216 -29.43 15.65 0.36
N ARG A 217 -28.82 15.61 -0.83
CA ARG A 217 -28.36 14.38 -1.47
C ARG A 217 -27.24 13.70 -0.69
N VAL A 218 -26.27 14.46 -0.18
CA VAL A 218 -25.19 13.95 0.68
C VAL A 218 -25.77 13.34 1.96
N VAL A 219 -26.73 14.00 2.60
CA VAL A 219 -27.41 13.49 3.79
C VAL A 219 -28.15 12.18 3.49
N ALA A 220 -28.88 12.11 2.38
CA ALA A 220 -29.56 10.88 1.97
C ALA A 220 -28.58 9.72 1.75
N HIS A 221 -27.41 9.99 1.16
CA HIS A 221 -26.41 8.96 0.91
C HIS A 221 -25.64 8.53 2.16
N ALA A 222 -25.32 9.45 3.06
CA ALA A 222 -24.70 9.12 4.34
C ALA A 222 -25.57 8.13 5.12
N ARG A 223 -26.90 8.30 5.10
CA ARG A 223 -27.84 7.36 5.73
C ARG A 223 -27.79 5.95 5.15
N ASN A 224 -27.64 5.83 3.84
CA ASN A 224 -27.57 4.53 3.17
C ASN A 224 -26.21 3.83 3.34
N THR A 225 -25.15 4.60 3.62
CA THR A 225 -23.77 4.11 3.64
C THR A 225 -23.28 3.80 5.05
N LEU A 226 -23.80 4.48 6.07
CA LEU A 226 -23.38 4.28 7.46
C LEU A 226 -24.09 3.05 8.08
N PRO A 227 -23.35 1.98 8.42
CA PRO A 227 -23.96 0.70 8.80
C PRO A 227 -24.67 0.71 10.16
N ASN A 228 -24.41 1.69 11.04
CA ASN A 228 -25.01 1.78 12.38
C ASN A 228 -25.17 3.24 12.83
N ILE A 229 -25.94 4.04 12.10
CA ILE A 229 -26.16 5.44 12.46
C ILE A 229 -27.09 5.58 13.68
N LEU A 230 -26.64 6.31 14.71
CA LEU A 230 -27.44 6.53 15.92
C LEU A 230 -28.63 7.48 15.64
N PRO A 231 -29.77 7.36 16.34
CA PRO A 231 -30.92 8.27 16.17
C PRO A 231 -30.55 9.76 16.33
N LYS A 232 -29.67 10.07 17.29
CA LYS A 232 -29.14 11.42 17.51
C LYS A 232 -28.30 11.92 16.34
N GLN A 233 -27.52 11.04 15.72
CA GLN A 233 -26.69 11.35 14.54
C GLN A 233 -27.55 11.57 13.28
N LEU A 234 -28.62 10.79 13.12
CA LEU A 234 -29.62 11.01 12.09
C LEU A 234 -30.29 12.37 12.21
N GLN A 235 -30.70 12.74 13.43
CA GLN A 235 -31.33 14.02 13.70
C GLN A 235 -30.38 15.19 13.36
N LEU A 236 -29.10 15.07 13.71
CA LEU A 236 -28.08 16.07 13.34
C LEU A 236 -27.95 16.26 11.82
N LEU A 237 -27.94 15.17 11.05
CA LEU A 237 -27.90 15.24 9.58
C LEU A 237 -29.21 15.79 9.00
N GLN A 238 -30.36 15.50 9.63
CA GLN A 238 -31.67 16.01 9.20
C GLN A 238 -31.80 17.52 9.39
N ASN A 239 -31.31 18.05 10.51
CA ASN A 239 -31.36 19.48 10.81
C ASN A 239 -30.62 20.36 9.80
N ILE A 240 -29.70 19.77 9.01
CA ILE A 240 -28.95 20.48 7.96
C ILE A 240 -29.84 20.75 6.73
N VAL A 241 -30.86 19.93 6.49
CA VAL A 241 -31.75 20.07 5.32
C VAL A 241 -33.00 20.82 5.76
N LYS A 242 -33.23 22.02 5.23
CA LYS A 242 -34.48 22.77 5.46
C LYS A 242 -35.66 22.00 4.85
N THR A 243 -36.78 21.98 5.56
CA THR A 243 -37.97 21.11 5.42
C THR A 243 -38.72 21.14 4.07
N GLY A 244 -38.22 21.83 3.04
CA GLY A 244 -38.88 21.95 1.72
C GLY A 244 -38.21 21.21 0.56
N SER A 245 -37.00 20.66 0.73
CA SER A 245 -36.32 19.91 -0.34
C SER A 245 -36.81 18.47 -0.38
N ALA A 246 -37.69 18.17 -1.34
CA ALA A 246 -38.25 16.84 -1.57
C ALA A 246 -37.17 15.74 -1.49
N MET A 247 -37.54 14.64 -0.82
CA MET A 247 -36.72 13.47 -0.55
C MET A 247 -36.42 12.73 -1.87
N GLU A 248 -35.43 13.20 -2.62
CA GLU A 248 -34.98 12.56 -3.85
C GLU A 248 -34.34 11.20 -3.53
N THR A 249 -34.94 10.14 -4.08
CA THR A 249 -34.47 8.77 -3.93
C THR A 249 -33.27 8.50 -4.83
N SER A 250 -32.28 7.83 -4.24
CA SER A 250 -30.88 7.83 -4.66
C SER A 250 -30.57 7.03 -5.92
N ARG A 251 -29.80 7.65 -6.83
CA ARG A 251 -28.63 7.03 -7.49
C ARG A 251 -27.53 8.09 -7.61
N PHE A 252 -26.38 7.84 -6.98
CA PHE A 252 -25.16 8.65 -7.11
C PHE A 252 -24.75 8.73 -8.59
N ARG A 253 -25.06 9.83 -9.30
CA ARG A 253 -24.67 9.99 -10.71
C ARG A 253 -23.37 10.79 -10.91
N SER A 254 -22.81 11.46 -9.89
CA SER A 254 -21.47 12.11 -9.92
C SER A 254 -21.04 12.55 -8.50
N PHE A 255 -19.85 12.15 -7.98
CA PHE A 255 -19.49 12.24 -6.55
C PHE A 255 -19.53 13.68 -6.00
N ALA A 256 -20.64 14.01 -5.32
CA ALA A 256 -21.46 15.23 -5.41
C ALA A 256 -20.78 16.53 -5.91
N GLU A 257 -21.33 17.07 -6.99
CA GLU A 257 -20.75 16.83 -8.33
C GLU A 257 -19.33 17.37 -8.51
N TRP A 258 -18.44 16.47 -8.11
CA TRP A 258 -17.00 16.46 -7.95
C TRP A 258 -16.43 17.58 -7.08
N CYS A 259 -16.81 17.51 -5.79
CA CYS A 259 -16.58 18.53 -4.76
C CYS A 259 -16.87 19.94 -5.29
N CYS A 260 -17.96 20.00 -6.07
CA CYS A 260 -18.41 21.04 -6.98
C CYS A 260 -17.31 21.90 -7.62
N LYS A 261 -16.50 21.18 -8.41
CA LYS A 261 -15.49 21.63 -9.39
C LYS A 261 -14.33 22.42 -8.81
N LEU A 262 -13.86 22.04 -7.62
CA LEU A 262 -12.69 22.61 -6.97
C LEU A 262 -12.67 24.18 -6.97
N ALA A 263 -13.86 24.81 -7.01
CA ALA A 263 -14.15 26.25 -7.08
C ALA A 263 -13.45 27.05 -8.22
N SER A 264 -14.11 27.32 -9.37
CA SER A 264 -13.48 27.86 -10.62
C SER A 264 -13.37 29.42 -10.70
N PRO A 265 -12.47 30.05 -11.52
CA PRO A 265 -12.46 29.96 -13.01
C PRO A 265 -11.23 29.35 -13.69
N GLY A 266 -10.09 29.17 -13.03
CA GLY A 266 -8.85 28.68 -13.67
C GLY A 266 -8.24 27.56 -12.86
N PHE A 267 -8.62 26.31 -13.11
CA PHE A 267 -7.96 25.19 -12.47
C PHE A 267 -6.66 24.84 -13.21
N VAL A 268 -5.70 25.76 -13.03
CA VAL A 268 -4.27 25.73 -13.36
C VAL A 268 -3.95 25.85 -14.87
N LYS A 269 -3.55 27.06 -15.34
CA LYS A 269 -2.85 27.21 -16.64
C LYS A 269 -1.64 26.24 -16.64
N CYS A 270 -1.75 25.12 -17.35
CA CYS A 270 -0.60 24.38 -17.83
C CYS A 270 -0.29 24.88 -19.23
N GLY A 271 1.00 25.05 -19.50
CA GLY A 271 1.55 25.67 -20.70
C GLY A 271 0.99 25.10 -22.00
N GLU A 272 0.71 26.05 -22.88
CA GLU A 272 0.74 26.05 -24.35
C GLU A 272 0.41 24.78 -25.17
N GLU A 273 -0.54 25.02 -26.08
CA GLU A 273 -0.79 24.39 -27.38
C GLU A 273 -1.31 22.94 -27.42
N LEU A 274 -2.54 22.78 -27.90
CA LEU A 274 -2.74 22.42 -29.31
C LEU A 274 -4.22 22.51 -29.69
N SER A 275 -4.41 23.17 -30.83
CA SER A 275 -5.64 23.34 -31.59
C SER A 275 -6.27 22.03 -32.05
N GLY A 276 -7.60 22.03 -32.15
CA GLY A 276 -8.27 21.48 -33.33
C GLY A 276 -8.98 20.15 -33.19
N ASN A 277 -10.29 20.23 -33.42
CA ASN A 277 -11.20 19.24 -33.99
C ASN A 277 -11.93 18.26 -33.06
N THR A 278 -13.23 18.54 -32.99
CA THR A 278 -14.35 17.68 -32.65
C THR A 278 -14.40 16.41 -33.48
N GLU A 279 -14.69 15.27 -32.85
CA GLU A 279 -15.60 14.26 -33.41
C GLU A 279 -16.13 13.30 -32.34
N THR A 280 -17.41 12.97 -32.49
CA THR A 280 -18.26 12.15 -31.62
C THR A 280 -18.02 10.66 -31.81
N ALA A 281 -17.88 9.87 -30.73
CA ALA A 281 -18.34 8.47 -30.69
C ALA A 281 -18.38 7.96 -29.25
N GLY A 282 -19.52 7.39 -28.84
CA GLY A 282 -19.75 6.92 -27.48
C GLY A 282 -19.05 5.61 -27.15
N TYR A 283 -18.74 5.39 -25.87
CA TYR A 283 -18.54 4.06 -25.29
C TYR A 283 -18.85 4.08 -23.79
N GLY A 284 -19.34 2.94 -23.32
CA GLY A 284 -20.00 2.74 -22.03
C GLY A 284 -19.16 3.02 -20.79
N VAL A 285 -19.92 3.14 -19.70
CA VAL A 285 -19.51 3.41 -18.32
C VAL A 285 -18.49 2.36 -17.82
N LYS A 286 -17.20 2.58 -18.08
CA LYS A 286 -16.12 2.13 -17.19
C LYS A 286 -15.83 3.28 -16.24
N ARG A 287 -16.19 3.09 -14.97
CA ARG A 287 -15.91 4.03 -13.87
C ARG A 287 -14.41 4.34 -13.83
N ASP A 288 -14.05 5.58 -14.19
CA ASP A 288 -12.70 6.11 -14.29
C ASP A 288 -12.06 6.30 -12.89
N LEU A 289 -11.73 5.18 -12.24
CA LEU A 289 -11.04 5.13 -10.95
C LEU A 289 -9.61 5.70 -11.03
N THR A 290 -9.03 5.72 -12.22
CA THR A 290 -7.70 6.28 -12.53
C THR A 290 -7.66 7.80 -12.47
N GLY A 291 -8.65 8.48 -13.05
CA GLY A 291 -8.78 9.94 -12.94
C GLY A 291 -9.01 10.40 -11.49
N LEU A 292 -9.84 9.66 -10.75
CA LEU A 292 -10.17 9.95 -9.36
C LEU A 292 -8.93 9.88 -8.44
N ARG A 293 -8.11 8.83 -8.57
CA ARG A 293 -6.86 8.68 -7.80
C ARG A 293 -5.85 9.78 -8.10
N ARG A 294 -5.70 10.16 -9.38
CA ARG A 294 -4.75 11.19 -9.83
C ARG A 294 -5.12 12.58 -9.31
N ALA A 295 -6.42 12.87 -9.23
CA ALA A 295 -6.93 14.13 -8.72
C ALA A 295 -6.90 14.22 -7.18
N ILE A 296 -7.18 13.13 -6.47
CA ILE A 296 -6.97 13.02 -5.02
C ILE A 296 -5.50 13.27 -4.67
N TRP A 297 -4.57 12.71 -5.45
CA TRP A 297 -3.13 12.94 -5.27
C TRP A 297 -2.70 14.39 -5.50
N ARG A 298 -3.27 15.08 -6.49
CA ARG A 298 -3.03 16.53 -6.71
C ARG A 298 -3.59 17.39 -5.58
N LEU A 299 -4.76 17.03 -5.05
CA LEU A 299 -5.38 17.68 -3.89
C LEU A 299 -4.51 17.49 -2.63
N LEU A 300 -4.04 16.27 -2.37
CA LEU A 300 -3.13 15.98 -1.27
C LEU A 300 -1.82 16.75 -1.42
N LYS A 301 -1.23 16.78 -2.63
CA LYS A 301 -0.02 17.56 -2.92
C LYS A 301 -0.21 19.06 -2.66
N ASN A 302 -1.28 19.67 -3.18
CA ASN A 302 -1.53 21.10 -2.98
C ASN A 302 -1.87 21.45 -1.52
N VAL A 303 -2.57 20.57 -0.79
CA VAL A 303 -2.87 20.73 0.63
C VAL A 303 -1.59 20.64 1.46
N ILE A 304 -0.69 19.70 1.14
CA ILE A 304 0.62 19.55 1.78
C ILE A 304 1.49 20.78 1.49
N GLU A 305 1.59 21.22 0.23
CA GLU A 305 2.35 22.42 -0.16
C GLU A 305 1.80 23.69 0.51
N SER A 306 0.48 23.84 0.64
CA SER A 306 -0.14 24.97 1.34
C SER A 306 0.02 24.91 2.87
N LEU A 307 0.21 23.72 3.44
CA LEU A 307 0.54 23.53 4.86
C LEU A 307 2.02 23.81 5.13
N CYS A 308 2.91 23.50 4.19
CA CYS A 308 4.35 23.81 4.27
C CYS A 308 4.66 25.31 4.24
N VAL A 309 3.78 26.15 3.66
CA VAL A 309 3.94 27.62 3.67
C VAL A 309 3.51 28.25 5.01
N LEU A 310 2.89 27.49 5.92
CA LEU A 310 2.37 27.98 7.20
C LEU A 310 3.15 27.47 8.43
N LEU A 311 4.28 26.81 8.22
CA LEU A 311 5.24 26.49 9.28
C LEU A 311 6.50 27.33 9.04
N PRO A 312 6.90 28.23 9.96
CA PRO A 312 8.20 28.90 9.88
C PRO A 312 9.36 27.91 9.98
#